data_AF-A0A1B7MDT0-F1
#
_entry.id   AF-A0A1B7MDT0-F1
#
_cell.length_a   1.000
_cell.length_b   1.000
_cell.length_c   1.000
_cell.angle_alpha   90.00
_cell.angle_beta   90.00
_cell.angle_gamma   90.00
#
_symmetry.space_group_name_H-M   'P 1'
#
loop_
_entity.id
_entity.type
_entity.pdbx_description
1 polymer ?
#
loop_
_entity_poly.entity_id
_entity_poly.type
_entity_poly.pdbx_seq_one_letter_code
_entity_poly.pdbx_strand_id
1 'polypeptide(L)'
;MALDLLTEEGQRGEVKHLYRHDLESFIWVLVWVSLRYKDGQLLPRKSRPFDAWATVDAETCGDKKLSFQSRFLKYKSFAVDQYMWQLVMDCVGVLKADTYRREALELKQERQLARGGGQVMAEKMELDDREFLDLFTHTDTWVQLSNSVQ
;
A
#
# COMPACT_ATOMS: atom_id res chain seq x y z
N MET A 1 -6.58 -5.71 3.41
CA MET A 1 -5.36 -6.49 3.71
C MET A 1 -4.18 -5.87 2.98
N ALA A 2 -3.05 -5.75 3.68
CA ALA A 2 -1.76 -5.33 3.15
C ALA A 2 -1.18 -6.38 2.21
N LEU A 3 -0.24 -5.99 1.35
CA LEU A 3 0.39 -6.87 0.36
C LEU A 3 1.08 -8.08 1.01
N ASP A 4 1.83 -7.88 2.10
CA ASP A 4 2.53 -8.98 2.78
C ASP A 4 1.56 -10.00 3.39
N LEU A 5 0.34 -9.56 3.74
CA LEU A 5 -0.70 -10.45 4.25
C LEU A 5 -1.46 -11.17 3.13
N LEU A 6 -1.28 -10.77 1.87
CA LEU A 6 -1.93 -11.38 0.71
C LEU A 6 -1.09 -12.53 0.09
N THR A 7 0.15 -12.74 0.55
CA THR A 7 0.99 -13.87 0.12
C THR A 7 0.53 -15.18 0.75
N GLU A 8 1.05 -16.30 0.26
CA GLU A 8 0.77 -17.62 0.83
C GLU A 8 1.16 -17.71 2.32
N GLU A 9 2.35 -17.22 2.69
CA GLU A 9 2.82 -17.13 4.08
C GLU A 9 1.90 -16.24 4.93
N GLY A 10 1.47 -15.11 4.37
CA GLY A 10 0.53 -14.19 5.02
C GLY A 10 -0.80 -14.87 5.33
N GLN A 11 -1.34 -15.63 4.37
CA GLN A 11 -2.59 -16.39 4.55
C GLN A 11 -2.45 -17.56 5.51
N ARG A 12 -1.26 -18.17 5.63
CA ARG A 12 -0.95 -19.19 6.66
C ARG A 12 -0.72 -18.58 8.06
N GLY A 13 -0.69 -17.24 8.19
CA GLY A 13 -0.48 -16.55 9.47
C GLY A 13 0.99 -16.51 9.91
N GLU A 14 1.91 -16.76 8.99
CA GLU A 14 3.36 -16.80 9.26
C GLU A 14 4.00 -15.41 9.19
N VAL A 15 3.33 -14.45 8.54
CA VAL A 15 3.74 -13.05 8.53
C VAL A 15 3.27 -12.38 9.81
N LYS A 16 4.23 -11.91 10.62
CA LYS A 16 3.94 -11.10 11.81
C LYS A 16 3.12 -9.88 11.42
N HIS A 17 1.96 -9.70 12.04
CA HIS A 17 1.14 -8.51 11.84
C HIS A 17 1.80 -7.29 12.49
N LEU A 18 2.05 -6.25 11.69
CA LEU A 18 2.68 -5.00 12.12
C LEU A 18 1.72 -3.83 11.93
N TYR A 19 1.95 -2.72 12.63
CA TYR A 19 1.10 -1.52 12.53
C TYR A 19 1.01 -1.00 11.08
N ARG A 20 2.11 -1.09 10.31
CA ARG A 20 2.12 -0.73 8.90
C ARG A 20 1.10 -1.50 8.05
N HIS A 21 0.76 -2.74 8.42
CA HIS A 21 -0.22 -3.54 7.68
C HIS A 21 -1.64 -2.98 7.82
N ASP A 22 -1.96 -2.40 8.97
CA ASP A 22 -3.26 -1.77 9.22
C ASP A 22 -3.35 -0.45 8.45
N LEU A 23 -2.30 0.37 8.50
CA LEU A 23 -2.25 1.61 7.72
C LEU A 23 -2.30 1.35 6.21
N GLU A 24 -1.53 0.37 5.71
CA GLU A 24 -1.61 -0.03 4.30
C GLU A 24 -3.03 -0.53 3.95
N SER A 25 -3.63 -1.37 4.80
CA SER A 25 -5.00 -1.85 4.59
C SER A 25 -6.00 -0.70 4.54
N PHE A 26 -5.85 0.30 5.40
CA PHE A 26 -6.67 1.49 5.41
C PHE A 26 -6.53 2.31 4.11
N ILE A 27 -5.31 2.51 3.62
CA ILE A 27 -5.07 3.18 2.32
C ILE A 27 -5.77 2.42 1.19
N TRP A 28 -5.69 1.09 1.18
CA TRP A 28 -6.39 0.30 0.16
C TRP A 28 -7.92 0.46 0.20
N VAL A 29 -8.50 0.64 1.37
CA VAL A 29 -9.93 0.95 1.52
C VAL A 29 -10.24 2.34 0.96
N LEU A 30 -9.41 3.35 1.25
CA LEU A 30 -9.58 4.70 0.69
C LEU A 30 -9.54 4.70 -0.84
N VAL A 31 -8.58 3.97 -1.44
CA VAL A 31 -8.49 3.79 -2.90
C VAL A 31 -9.76 3.16 -3.45
N TRP A 32 -10.23 2.08 -2.81
CA TRP A 32 -11.40 1.34 -3.27
C TRP A 32 -12.68 2.18 -3.20
N VAL A 33 -12.91 2.88 -2.09
CA VAL A 33 -14.11 3.74 -1.94
C VAL A 33 -14.06 4.90 -2.92
N SER A 34 -12.92 5.60 -3.02
CA SER A 34 -12.74 6.79 -3.86
C SER A 34 -12.88 6.55 -5.36
N LEU A 35 -12.81 5.29 -5.80
CA LEU A 35 -12.96 4.91 -7.20
C LEU A 35 -14.26 4.18 -7.50
N ARG A 36 -15.06 3.87 -6.48
CA ARG A 36 -16.31 3.09 -6.64
C ARG A 36 -17.57 3.84 -6.28
N TYR A 37 -17.50 4.88 -5.45
CA TYR A 37 -18.67 5.60 -4.98
C TYR A 37 -18.64 7.05 -5.41
N LYS A 38 -19.74 7.55 -5.95
CA LYS A 38 -19.94 8.97 -6.23
C LYS A 38 -21.23 9.42 -5.56
N ASP A 39 -21.18 10.51 -4.78
CA ASP A 39 -22.34 11.04 -4.06
C ASP A 39 -23.04 9.99 -3.19
N GLY A 40 -22.25 9.12 -2.54
CA GLY A 40 -22.74 8.01 -1.72
C GLY A 40 -23.32 6.83 -2.50
N GLN A 41 -23.38 6.89 -3.83
CA GLN A 41 -23.91 5.83 -4.68
C GLN A 41 -22.81 5.02 -5.35
N LEU A 42 -22.98 3.70 -5.39
CA LEU A 42 -22.08 2.80 -6.06
C LEU A 42 -22.17 3.01 -7.59
N LEU A 43 -21.02 3.24 -8.23
CA LEU A 43 -20.93 3.42 -9.67
C LEU A 43 -21.39 2.17 -10.44
N PRO A 44 -21.82 2.32 -11.70
CA PRO A 44 -22.14 1.19 -12.57
C PRO A 44 -20.94 0.25 -12.75
N ARG A 45 -21.21 -1.05 -12.91
CA ARG A 45 -20.18 -2.10 -13.02
C ARG A 45 -19.14 -1.83 -14.12
N LYS A 46 -19.53 -1.21 -15.23
CA LYS A 46 -18.63 -0.86 -16.35
C LYS A 46 -17.68 0.30 -16.02
N SER A 47 -17.99 1.09 -15.00
CA SER A 47 -17.30 2.34 -14.66
C SER A 47 -16.56 2.27 -13.34
N ARG A 48 -16.66 1.15 -12.62
CA ARG A 48 -16.02 0.96 -11.32
C ARG A 48 -14.86 -0.04 -11.43
N PRO A 49 -13.59 0.39 -11.26
CA PRO A 49 -12.47 -0.54 -11.22
C PRO A 49 -12.53 -1.40 -9.96
N PHE A 50 -11.76 -2.49 -9.94
CA PHE A 50 -11.52 -3.34 -8.76
C PHE A 50 -12.69 -4.16 -8.24
N ASP A 51 -13.76 -4.34 -9.01
CA ASP A 51 -14.81 -5.32 -8.68
C ASP A 51 -14.23 -6.70 -8.37
N ALA A 52 -13.20 -7.08 -9.11
CA ALA A 52 -12.54 -8.36 -8.95
C ALA A 52 -11.81 -8.51 -7.61
N TRP A 53 -11.35 -7.43 -6.95
CA TRP A 53 -10.55 -7.52 -5.72
C TRP A 53 -11.29 -8.19 -4.57
N ALA A 54 -12.62 -8.11 -4.56
CA ALA A 54 -13.46 -8.72 -3.53
C ALA A 54 -13.87 -10.17 -3.86
N THR A 55 -13.51 -10.67 -5.05
CA THR A 55 -14.01 -11.95 -5.58
C THR A 55 -12.90 -12.92 -5.99
N VAL A 56 -11.67 -12.46 -6.09
CA VAL A 56 -10.50 -13.28 -6.40
C VAL A 56 -9.81 -13.73 -5.10
N ASP A 57 -8.97 -14.75 -5.20
CA ASP A 57 -8.10 -15.20 -4.12
C ASP A 57 -7.10 -14.12 -3.67
N ALA A 58 -6.47 -14.35 -2.51
CA ALA A 58 -5.60 -13.38 -1.86
C ALA A 58 -4.41 -12.97 -2.73
N GLU A 59 -3.70 -13.94 -3.31
CA GLU A 59 -2.51 -13.68 -4.15
C GLU A 59 -2.89 -12.89 -5.40
N THR A 60 -3.94 -13.32 -6.11
CA THR A 60 -4.46 -12.61 -7.28
C THR A 60 -4.92 -11.19 -6.92
N CYS A 61 -5.44 -10.97 -5.72
CA CYS A 61 -5.78 -9.63 -5.23
C CYS A 61 -4.51 -8.78 -5.01
N GLY A 62 -3.45 -9.37 -4.45
CA GLY A 62 -2.13 -8.77 -4.30
C GLY A 62 -1.53 -8.32 -5.63
N ASP A 63 -1.54 -9.19 -6.64
CA ASP A 63 -1.07 -8.86 -7.99
C ASP A 63 -1.80 -7.67 -8.61
N LYS A 64 -3.14 -7.65 -8.46
CA LYS A 64 -3.94 -6.55 -8.99
C LYS A 64 -3.67 -5.23 -8.26
N LYS A 65 -3.36 -5.27 -6.97
CA LYS A 65 -2.95 -4.11 -6.16
C LYS A 65 -1.60 -3.56 -6.61
N LEU A 66 -0.59 -4.41 -6.77
CA LEU A 66 0.73 -4.02 -7.31
C LEU A 66 0.59 -3.44 -8.73
N SER A 67 -0.23 -4.08 -9.56
CA SER A 67 -0.54 -3.61 -10.91
C SER A 67 -1.27 -2.26 -10.91
N PHE A 68 -2.03 -1.95 -9.86
CA PHE A 68 -2.61 -0.64 -9.66
C PHE A 68 -1.56 0.39 -9.23
N GLN A 69 -0.74 0.11 -8.22
CA GLN A 69 0.33 1.02 -7.76
C GLN A 69 1.28 1.43 -8.89
N SER A 70 1.60 0.53 -9.81
CA SER A 70 2.46 0.86 -10.97
C SER A 70 1.78 1.78 -11.99
N ARG A 71 0.44 1.84 -12.01
CA ARG A 71 -0.37 2.52 -13.05
C ARG A 71 -1.34 3.56 -12.49
N PHE A 72 -1.28 3.87 -11.20
CA PHE A 72 -2.30 4.67 -10.50
C PHE A 72 -2.50 6.06 -11.10
N LEU A 73 -1.45 6.69 -11.65
CA LEU A 73 -1.52 7.97 -12.36
C LEU A 73 -2.43 7.95 -13.60
N LYS A 74 -2.77 6.77 -14.14
CA LYS A 74 -3.69 6.63 -15.28
C LYS A 74 -5.16 6.72 -14.86
N TYR A 75 -5.44 6.64 -13.57
CA TYR A 75 -6.79 6.71 -13.03
C TYR A 75 -7.15 8.16 -12.73
N LYS A 76 -8.41 8.50 -12.97
CA LYS A 76 -9.01 9.75 -12.51
C LYS A 76 -10.19 9.37 -11.62
N SER A 77 -10.27 9.93 -10.42
CA SER A 77 -11.51 9.85 -9.67
C SER A 77 -12.44 10.98 -10.10
N PHE A 78 -13.71 10.63 -10.29
CA PHE A 78 -14.82 11.56 -10.46
C PHE A 78 -15.77 11.51 -9.24
N ALA A 79 -15.33 10.83 -8.19
CA ALA A 79 -16.15 10.24 -7.15
C ALA A 79 -15.94 10.95 -5.79
N VAL A 80 -14.75 11.54 -5.59
CA VAL A 80 -14.42 12.40 -4.46
C VAL A 80 -14.03 13.79 -4.96
N ASP A 81 -14.07 14.79 -4.08
CA ASP A 81 -13.56 16.11 -4.42
C ASP A 81 -12.05 16.05 -4.76
N GLN A 82 -11.56 17.09 -5.45
CA GLN A 82 -10.19 17.13 -5.95
C GLN A 82 -9.15 16.99 -4.84
N TYR A 83 -9.45 17.49 -3.65
CA TYR A 83 -8.51 17.51 -2.53
C TYR A 83 -8.42 16.13 -1.86
N MET A 84 -9.55 15.46 -1.64
CA MET A 84 -9.59 14.05 -1.22
C MET A 84 -8.93 13.12 -2.24
N TRP A 85 -9.08 13.41 -3.54
CA TRP A 85 -8.37 12.65 -4.56
C TRP A 85 -6.86 12.83 -4.46
N GLN A 86 -6.39 14.07 -4.22
CA GLN A 86 -4.96 14.33 -4.04
C GLN A 86 -4.40 13.55 -2.82
N LEU A 87 -5.15 13.50 -1.71
CA LEU A 87 -4.76 12.67 -0.56
C LEU A 87 -4.60 11.20 -0.95
N VAL A 88 -5.58 10.63 -1.67
CA VAL A 88 -5.49 9.23 -2.14
C VAL A 88 -4.26 9.01 -3.02
N MET A 89 -3.94 9.97 -3.90
CA MET A 89 -2.76 9.89 -4.76
C MET A 89 -1.47 9.92 -3.94
N ASP A 90 -1.38 10.78 -2.94
CA ASP A 90 -0.22 10.88 -2.05
C ASP A 90 -0.06 9.59 -1.23
N CYS A 91 -1.15 9.03 -0.68
CA CYS A 91 -1.15 7.74 0.01
C CYS A 91 -0.62 6.60 -0.88
N VAL A 92 -1.04 6.54 -2.15
CA VAL A 92 -0.55 5.53 -3.09
C VAL A 92 0.92 5.75 -3.43
N GLY A 93 1.37 7.01 -3.50
CA GLY A 93 2.78 7.36 -3.61
C GLY A 93 3.62 6.82 -2.45
N VAL A 94 3.13 6.96 -1.22
CA VAL A 94 3.75 6.42 0.00
C VAL A 94 3.83 4.90 -0.05
N LEU A 95 2.75 4.21 -0.43
CA LEU A 95 2.78 2.74 -0.60
C LEU A 95 3.84 2.29 -1.61
N LYS A 96 3.95 3.01 -2.73
CA LYS A 96 4.93 2.71 -3.76
C LYS A 96 6.37 2.94 -3.28
N ALA A 97 6.62 4.05 -2.59
CA ALA A 97 7.94 4.34 -2.01
C ALA A 97 8.35 3.27 -0.98
N ASP A 98 7.42 2.87 -0.11
CA ASP A 98 7.64 1.83 0.88
C ASP A 98 7.89 0.44 0.26
N THR A 99 7.15 0.10 -0.80
CA THR A 99 7.38 -1.15 -1.56
C THR A 99 8.80 -1.19 -2.12
N TYR A 100 9.27 -0.11 -2.76
CA TYR A 100 10.66 -0.04 -3.24
C TYR A 100 11.69 -0.12 -2.12
N ARG A 101 11.42 0.52 -0.97
CA ARG A 101 12.30 0.47 0.20
C ARG A 101 12.48 -0.96 0.70
N ARG A 102 11.39 -1.74 0.74
CA ARG A 102 11.39 -3.17 1.11
C ARG A 102 12.17 -4.03 0.12
N GLU A 103 11.87 -3.93 -1.17
CA GLU A 103 12.59 -4.66 -2.23
C GLU A 103 14.10 -4.35 -2.20
N ALA A 104 14.47 -3.08 -1.99
CA ALA A 104 15.86 -2.67 -1.89
C ALA A 104 16.57 -3.25 -0.64
N LEU A 105 15.84 -3.48 0.45
CA LEU A 105 16.36 -4.11 1.66
C LEU A 105 16.60 -5.60 1.46
N GLU A 106 15.61 -6.30 0.90
CA GLU A 106 15.70 -7.73 0.59
C GLU A 106 16.87 -8.00 -0.34
N LEU A 107 17.02 -7.21 -1.40
CA LEU A 107 18.15 -7.30 -2.33
C LEU A 107 19.50 -7.07 -1.63
N LYS A 108 19.58 -6.16 -0.64
CA LYS A 108 20.79 -5.94 0.15
C LYS A 108 21.11 -7.16 1.02
N GLN A 109 20.09 -7.74 1.67
CA GLN A 109 20.25 -8.94 2.50
C GLN A 109 20.70 -10.13 1.66
N GLU A 110 20.06 -10.40 0.52
CA GLU A 110 20.46 -11.49 -0.38
C GLU A 110 21.91 -11.35 -0.86
N ARG A 111 22.33 -10.13 -1.21
CA ARG A 111 23.72 -9.85 -1.60
C ARG A 111 24.71 -10.07 -0.45
N GLN A 112 24.33 -9.81 0.79
CA GLN A 112 25.17 -10.08 1.96
C GLN A 112 25.28 -11.59 2.20
N LEU A 113 24.18 -12.32 2.13
CA LEU A 113 24.16 -13.78 2.26
C LEU A 113 25.03 -14.46 1.19
N ALA A 114 24.94 -13.99 -0.05
CA ALA A 114 25.76 -14.52 -1.15
C ALA A 114 27.28 -14.22 -0.98
N ARG A 115 27.64 -13.16 -0.25
CA ARG A 115 29.05 -12.76 0.01
C ARG A 115 29.61 -13.38 1.28
N GLY A 116 28.78 -13.60 2.30
CA GLY A 116 29.14 -14.18 3.59
C GLY A 116 29.05 -15.70 3.56
N GLY A 117 30.02 -16.36 2.93
CA GLY A 117 30.14 -17.81 2.96
C GLY A 117 30.29 -18.33 4.40
N GLY A 118 29.19 -18.75 5.02
CA GLY A 118 29.15 -19.45 6.30
C GLY A 118 29.44 -18.59 7.54
N GLN A 119 28.43 -18.46 8.40
CA GLN A 119 28.60 -18.29 9.85
C GLN A 119 28.95 -16.88 10.38
N VAL A 120 28.31 -15.84 9.85
CA VAL A 120 27.97 -14.66 10.67
C VAL A 120 26.44 -14.64 10.75
N MET A 121 25.87 -14.63 11.96
CA MET A 121 24.45 -14.28 12.13
C MET A 121 24.30 -12.87 11.58
N ALA A 122 23.92 -12.73 10.32
CA ALA A 122 23.52 -11.46 9.78
C ALA A 122 22.31 -11.01 10.59
N GLU A 123 22.47 -9.96 11.39
CA GLU A 123 21.32 -9.27 11.95
C GLU A 123 20.36 -8.99 10.81
N LYS A 124 19.14 -9.51 10.91
CA LYS A 124 18.10 -9.26 9.92
C LYS A 124 17.93 -7.74 9.89
N MET A 125 18.23 -7.11 8.76
CA MET A 125 17.94 -5.68 8.62
C MET A 125 16.42 -5.54 8.68
N GLU A 126 15.90 -5.01 9.77
CA GLU A 126 14.48 -4.68 9.92
C GLU A 126 14.25 -3.23 9.53
N LEU A 127 13.12 -2.97 8.88
CA LEU A 127 12.71 -1.61 8.58
C LEU A 127 12.03 -1.01 9.80
N ASP A 128 12.31 0.26 10.07
CA ASP A 128 11.54 1.00 11.04
C ASP A 128 10.15 1.28 10.48
N ASP A 129 9.12 0.80 11.18
CA ASP A 129 7.71 1.04 10.86
C ASP A 129 7.37 2.54 11.00
N ARG A 130 8.14 3.32 11.79
CA ARG A 130 7.97 4.78 11.86
C ARG A 130 8.28 5.48 10.56
N GLU A 131 9.26 5.01 9.78
CA GLU A 131 9.57 5.64 8.49
C GLU A 131 8.35 5.60 7.55
N PHE A 132 7.56 4.52 7.59
CA PHE A 132 6.34 4.43 6.80
C PHE A 132 5.27 5.43 7.26
N LEU A 133 5.11 5.58 8.58
CA LEU A 133 4.20 6.57 9.15
C LEU A 133 4.68 8.01 8.89
N ASP A 134 5.98 8.25 8.94
CA ASP A 134 6.60 9.54 8.64
C ASP A 134 6.36 9.89 7.17
N LEU A 135 6.60 8.95 6.25
CA LEU A 135 6.31 9.16 4.83
C LEU A 135 4.85 9.57 4.59
N PHE A 136 3.90 8.94 5.31
CA PHE A 136 2.49 9.29 5.24
C PHE A 136 2.18 10.69 5.81
N THR A 137 2.67 10.98 7.02
CA THR A 137 2.37 12.22 7.75
C THR A 137 3.06 13.45 7.18
N HIS A 138 4.08 13.28 6.35
CA HIS A 138 4.77 14.37 5.66
C HIS A 138 4.19 14.67 4.25
N THR A 139 3.13 13.98 3.83
CA THR A 139 2.45 14.33 2.58
C THR A 139 1.78 15.71 2.71
N ASP A 140 1.91 16.55 1.67
CA ASP A 140 1.38 17.93 1.69
C ASP A 140 -0.11 17.97 2.02
N THR A 141 -0.88 17.03 1.48
CA THR A 141 -2.32 16.91 1.75
C THR A 141 -2.65 16.51 3.17
N TRP A 142 -1.88 15.59 3.77
CA TRP A 142 -2.05 15.24 5.17
C TRP A 142 -1.77 16.43 6.07
N VAL A 143 -0.66 17.14 5.84
CA VAL A 143 -0.27 18.33 6.63
C VAL A 143 -1.35 19.41 6.54
N GLN A 144 -1.86 19.68 5.34
CA GLN A 144 -2.93 20.65 5.13
C GLN A 144 -4.24 20.21 5.83
N LEU A 145 -4.60 18.92 5.76
CA LEU A 145 -5.76 18.37 6.47
C LEU A 145 -5.62 18.49 7.99
N SER A 146 -4.49 18.08 8.54
CA SER A 146 -4.25 18.11 9.99
C SER A 146 -4.30 19.53 10.56
N ASN A 147 -3.89 20.52 9.77
CA ASN A 147 -3.91 21.92 10.17
C ASN A 147 -5.28 22.59 9.95
N SER A 148 -6.13 22.06 9.07
CA SER A 148 -7.46 22.62 8.79
C SER A 148 -8.53 22.29 9.84
N VAL A 149 -8.24 21.34 10.73
CA VAL A 149 -9.15 20.85 11.78
C VAL A 149 -8.79 21.44 13.16
N GLN A 150 -7.79 22.32 13.23
CA GLN A 150 -7.40 23.09 14.43
C GLN A 150 -8.02 24.49 14.41
#